data_AF-A0A840AYV0-F1
#
_entry.id   AF-A0A840AYV0-F1
#
_cell.length_a   1.000
_cell.length_b   1.000
_cell.length_c   1.000
_cell.angle_alpha   90.00
_cell.angle_beta   90.00
_cell.angle_gamma   90.00
#
_symmetry.space_group_name_H-M   'P 1'
#
loop_
_entity.id
_entity.type
_entity.pdbx_description
1 polymer ?
#
loop_
_entity_poly.entity_id
_entity_poly.type
_entity_poly.pdbx_seq_one_letter_code
_entity_poly.pdbx_strand_id
1 'polypeptide(L)' 'MTREVLFLASAALGSIAMVAAYLWLFHGEVSIKEVGSTAAAMMFGAYLGRIWGRNEAHG' A
#
# COMPACT_ATOMS: atom_id res chain seq x y z
N MET A 1 -5.47 -8.96 16.77
CA MET A 1 -5.28 -9.71 15.51
C MET A 1 -6.18 -9.20 14.39
N THR A 2 -7.51 -9.20 14.51
CA THR A 2 -8.43 -8.80 13.42
C THR A 2 -8.17 -7.39 12.84
N ARG A 3 -7.89 -6.39 13.69
CA ARG A 3 -7.55 -5.02 13.24
C ARG A 3 -6.28 -4.97 12.39
N GLU A 4 -5.28 -5.79 12.72
CA GLU A 4 -4.01 -5.84 12.00
C GLU A 4 -4.20 -6.50 10.62
N VAL A 5 -4.96 -7.60 10.58
CA VAL A 5 -5.31 -8.30 9.34
C VAL A 5 -6.13 -7.40 8.42
N LEU A 6 -7.14 -6.71 8.95
CA LEU A 6 -7.95 -5.76 8.17
C LEU A 6 -7.09 -4.61 7.64
N PHE A 7 -6.17 -4.09 8.45
CA PHE A 7 -5.23 -3.06 7.99
C PHE A 7 -4.36 -3.58 6.83
N LEU A 8 -3.70 -4.73 7.00
CA LEU A 8 -2.84 -5.31 5.96
C LEU A 8 -3.62 -5.64 4.68
N ALA A 9 -4.84 -6.18 4.80
CA ALA A 9 -5.71 -6.45 3.65
C ALA A 9 -6.10 -5.17 2.93
N SER A 10 -6.51 -4.12 3.67
CA SER A 10 -6.86 -2.83 3.09
C SER A 10 -5.67 -2.13 2.44
N ALA A 11 -4.48 -2.19 3.07
CA ALA A 11 -3.25 -1.65 2.52
C ALA A 11 -2.85 -2.41 1.24
N ALA A 12 -2.99 -3.73 1.20
CA ALA A 12 -2.68 -4.54 0.03
C ALA A 12 -3.59 -4.22 -1.14
N LEU A 13 -4.90 -4.36 -0.93
CA LEU A 13 -5.89 -4.14 -1.99
C LEU A 13 -5.90 -2.68 -2.45
N GLY A 14 -5.79 -1.74 -1.50
CA GLY A 14 -5.71 -0.32 -1.80
C GLY A 14 -4.47 0.06 -2.60
N SER A 15 -3.29 -0.48 -2.23
CA SER A 15 -2.05 -0.19 -2.97
C SER A 15 -2.09 -0.77 -4.39
N ILE A 16 -2.55 -2.01 -4.55
CA ILE A 16 -2.69 -2.64 -5.88
C ILE A 16 -3.67 -1.84 -6.74
N ALA A 17 -4.85 -1.53 -6.21
CA ALA A 17 -5.88 -0.79 -6.94
C ALA A 17 -5.38 0.59 -7.35
N MET A 18 -4.72 1.31 -6.44
CA MET A 18 -4.22 2.66 -6.72
C MET A 18 -3.10 2.67 -7.76
N VAL A 19 -2.14 1.75 -7.65
CA VAL A 19 -1.04 1.64 -8.63
C VAL A 19 -1.57 1.18 -10.00
N ALA A 20 -2.47 0.20 -10.04
CA ALA A 20 -3.07 -0.25 -11.29
C ALA A 20 -3.88 0.87 -11.97
N ALA A 21 -4.68 1.62 -11.19
CA ALA A 21 -5.42 2.77 -11.70
C ALA A 21 -4.49 3.88 -12.21
N TYR A 22 -3.40 4.16 -11.49
CA TYR A 22 -2.39 5.13 -11.91
C TYR A 22 -1.73 4.72 -13.23
N LEU A 23 -1.28 3.47 -13.35
CA LEU A 23 -0.64 2.98 -14.57
C LEU A 23 -1.61 2.96 -15.75
N TRP A 24 -2.85 2.54 -15.51
CA TRP A 24 -3.90 2.55 -16.52
C TRP A 24 -4.19 3.97 -17.04
N LEU A 25 -4.28 4.96 -16.15
CA LEU A 25 -4.64 6.33 -16.50
C LEU A 25 -3.49 7.12 -17.14
N PHE A 26 -2.24 6.88 -16.70
CA PHE A 26 -1.10 7.74 -17.04
C PHE A 26 0.06 7.05 -17.76
N HIS A 27 0.13 5.73 -17.76
CA HIS A 27 1.22 4.98 -18.43
C HIS A 27 0.76 4.23 -19.67
N GLY A 28 -0.54 4.08 -19.91
CA GLY A 28 -1.09 3.38 -21.08
C GLY A 28 -0.85 1.87 -21.11
N GLU A 29 -0.02 1.36 -20.20
CA GLU A 29 0.30 -0.05 -20.02
C GLU A 29 0.28 -0.39 -18.52
N VAL A 30 -0.29 -1.56 -18.20
CA VAL A 30 -0.34 -2.07 -16.82
C VAL A 30 0.54 -3.32 -16.74
N SER A 31 1.75 -3.16 -16.23
CA SER A 31 2.69 -4.27 -16.02
C SER A 31 2.50 -4.91 -14.64
N ILE A 32 2.27 -6.23 -14.59
CA ILE A 32 2.11 -6.98 -13.33
C ILE A 32 3.33 -6.81 -12.42
N LYS A 33 4.53 -6.78 -13.01
CA LYS A 33 5.78 -6.61 -12.26
C LYS A 33 5.83 -5.25 -11.57
N GLU A 34 5.46 -4.21 -12.30
CA GLU A 34 5.50 -2.82 -11.84
C GLU A 34 4.39 -2.54 -10.81
N VAL A 35 3.18 -3.07 -11.05
CA VAL A 35 2.09 -3.07 -10.06
C VAL A 35 2.56 -3.77 -8.79
N GLY A 36 3.11 -4.96 -8.90
CA GLY A 36 3.55 -5.75 -7.74
C GLY A 36 4.64 -5.07 -6.93
N SER A 37 5.71 -4.58 -7.58
CA SER A 37 6.82 -3.92 -6.88
C SER A 37 6.40 -2.61 -6.23
N THR A 38 5.63 -1.79 -6.94
CA THR A 38 5.23 -0.47 -6.45
C THR A 38 4.15 -0.58 -5.37
N ALA A 39 3.18 -1.49 -5.54
CA ALA A 39 2.20 -1.75 -4.51
C ALA A 39 2.84 -2.35 -3.24
N ALA A 40 3.83 -3.24 -3.37
CA ALA A 40 4.57 -3.77 -2.22
C ALA A 40 5.34 -2.67 -1.47
N ALA A 41 6.00 -1.75 -2.19
CA ALA A 41 6.67 -0.61 -1.59
C ALA A 41 5.69 0.33 -0.87
N MET A 42 4.54 0.61 -1.48
CA MET A 42 3.48 1.44 -0.90
C MET A 42 2.88 0.80 0.36
N MET A 43 2.62 -0.51 0.35
CA MET A 43 2.21 -1.26 1.53
C MET A 43 3.23 -1.15 2.67
N PHE A 44 4.51 -1.31 2.35
CA PHE A 44 5.60 -1.17 3.33
C PHE A 44 5.61 0.23 3.94
N GLY A 45 5.53 1.27 3.11
CA GLY A 45 5.44 2.66 3.57
C GLY A 45 4.23 2.91 4.48
N ALA A 46 3.06 2.39 4.11
CA ALA A 46 1.85 2.51 4.93
C ALA A 46 1.98 1.81 6.29
N TYR A 47 2.60 0.62 6.33
CA TYR A 47 2.83 -0.12 7.57
C TYR A 47 3.86 0.58 8.46
N LEU A 48 4.99 1.04 7.90
CA LEU A 48 6.00 1.78 8.63
C LEU A 48 5.46 3.11 9.18
N GLY A 49 4.74 3.87 8.35
CA GLY A 49 4.10 5.11 8.77
C GLY A 49 3.08 4.91 9.91
N ARG A 50 2.35 3.79 9.89
CA ARG A 50 1.46 3.41 11.00
C ARG A 50 2.22 3.12 12.29
N ILE A 51 3.35 2.42 12.23
CA ILE A 51 4.18 2.17 13.43
C ILE A 51 4.74 3.48 13.97
N TRP A 52 5.28 4.32 13.09
CA TRP A 52 5.84 5.60 13.49
C TRP A 52 4.76 6.51 14.10
N GLY A 53 3.62 6.69 13.45
CA GLY A 53 2.51 7.50 13.99
C GLY A 53 1.97 6.98 15.32
N ARG A 54 2.08 5.66 15.60
CA ARG A 54 1.81 5.13 16.93
C ARG A 54 2.84 5.56 17.96
N ASN A 55 4.13 5.57 17.62
CA ASN A 55 5.18 5.98 18.54
C ASN A 55 5.03 7.48 18.88
N GLU A 56 4.76 8.33 17.88
CA GLU A 56 4.52 9.76 18.09
C GLU A 56 3.29 10.03 18.97
N ALA A 57 2.24 9.22 18.86
CA ALA A 57 1.06 9.34 19.69
C ALA A 57 1.27 8.92 21.16
N HIS A 58 2.36 8.22 21.48
CA HIS A 58 2.66 7.71 22.83
C HIS A 58 3.85 8.40 23.51
N GLY A 59 4.62 9.24 22.81
CA GLY A 59 5.74 10.02 23.36
C GLY A 59 7.08 9.29 23.33
#